data_AF-A0A814QEN6-F1
#
_entry.id   AF-A0A814QEN6-F1
#
_cell.length_a   1.000
_cell.length_b   1.000
_cell.length_c   1.000
_cell.angle_alpha   90.00
_cell.angle_beta   90.00
_cell.angle_gamma   90.00
#
_symmetry.space_group_name_H-M   'P 1'
#
loop_
_entity.id
_entity.type
_entity.pdbx_description
1 polymer ?
#
loop_
_entity_poly.entity_id
_entity_poly.type
_entity_poly.pdbx_seq_one_letter_code
_entity_poly.pdbx_strand_id
1 'polypeptide(L)'
;MYFYVSDDPLATHGFSSLEENSSLQQLIPYNHSSEISQQPLLSSRNGFFVKNIDDIDPRFICQSCRLVLRKPYQLQCGHRQCQACIDVQNRTIHCLSCSKTSAINEVWFDAALQAELECLSIFCSVCDWTGPLKIYQNHIDQNHVDRFLICSLCREQVERSKILEHYMTETHQSRLLNILLHLQSIQIKNDQQQQQMRYSQFHDMISILSTDIALLDIRVEQIQYEFYSHQQALQLHTYKLLLLKNLIREVVNYLYQTRTIQDFCMREVLSLEHHFDQRHIISFDGILKWKISNIQEKINDAKCERQRSIYSPEFYTSPTGYKMRARLFLNGTNDVQDTYISIFFILMRGEYDAILKWPFHFKVIFSLLNQLTIEDDRHHLNEFFWPDKQSICFQRPHLEMNNAYGIKKFISLDKFQQNRDQYVQDDTMFIKVGIDFLSIPPENRSDAGEMLMIDEQHVDTEEDDLMRKILLSRGFNDN
;
A
#
# COMPACT_ATOMS: atom_id res chain seq x y z
N MET A 1 9.57 23.14 -39.55
CA MET A 1 10.49 24.29 -39.75
C MET A 1 11.83 23.85 -39.22
N TYR A 2 12.85 23.79 -40.07
CA TYR A 2 14.21 23.40 -39.71
C TYR A 2 14.81 24.37 -38.68
N PHE A 3 15.54 23.88 -37.68
CA PHE A 3 16.62 24.65 -37.06
C PHE A 3 17.88 23.79 -36.94
N TYR A 4 18.91 24.29 -37.61
CA TYR A 4 20.31 23.90 -37.54
C TYR A 4 20.87 24.10 -36.13
N VAL A 5 21.68 23.16 -35.64
CA VAL A 5 22.73 23.42 -34.64
C VAL A 5 23.98 22.68 -35.10
N SER A 6 25.01 23.45 -35.41
CA SER A 6 26.42 23.11 -35.59
C SER A 6 27.17 24.41 -35.22
N ASP A 7 28.33 24.48 -34.55
CA ASP A 7 29.44 23.56 -34.35
C ASP A 7 30.19 23.91 -33.03
N ASP A 8 30.85 22.88 -32.47
CA ASP A 8 31.95 22.87 -31.50
C ASP A 8 33.29 23.33 -32.19
N PRO A 9 34.53 23.17 -31.66
CA PRO A 9 35.15 23.32 -30.32
C PRO A 9 36.55 24.03 -30.43
N LEU A 10 37.40 24.00 -29.37
CA LEU A 10 38.91 23.90 -29.37
C LEU A 10 39.41 24.16 -27.92
N ALA A 11 39.95 23.18 -27.16
CA ALA A 11 41.30 22.57 -27.17
C ALA A 11 42.18 23.06 -25.98
N THR A 12 42.39 22.26 -24.92
CA THR A 12 43.53 21.35 -24.59
C THR A 12 44.73 21.98 -23.88
N HIS A 13 45.09 21.40 -22.72
CA HIS A 13 46.42 21.08 -22.14
C HIS A 13 46.21 20.94 -20.60
N GLY A 14 46.71 19.97 -19.83
CA GLY A 14 47.67 18.87 -20.01
C GLY A 14 48.36 18.59 -18.67
N PHE A 15 48.12 17.41 -18.09
CA PHE A 15 48.90 16.59 -17.13
C PHE A 15 50.01 17.19 -16.25
N SER A 16 50.03 16.86 -14.95
CA SER A 16 50.97 15.87 -14.36
C SER A 16 50.87 15.74 -12.82
N SER A 17 51.30 14.57 -12.36
CA SER A 17 51.15 13.86 -11.09
C SER A 17 52.32 14.02 -10.10
N LEU A 18 52.17 13.41 -8.91
CA LEU A 18 53.16 12.82 -7.95
C LEU A 18 53.02 13.43 -6.53
N GLU A 19 52.52 12.71 -5.53
CA GLU A 19 53.10 11.59 -4.73
C GLU A 19 54.04 12.04 -3.58
N GLU A 20 53.59 11.69 -2.36
CA GLU A 20 54.29 11.09 -1.23
C GLU A 20 55.36 11.83 -0.37
N ASN A 21 54.95 12.06 0.89
CA ASN A 21 55.56 11.60 2.15
C ASN A 21 57.08 11.75 2.45
N SER A 22 57.31 12.54 3.50
CA SER A 22 58.01 12.16 4.75
C SER A 22 59.52 12.42 4.92
N SER A 23 59.80 12.85 6.16
CA SER A 23 60.95 12.51 7.01
C SER A 23 62.11 13.50 7.13
N LEU A 24 62.20 14.09 8.35
CA LEU A 24 63.36 14.13 9.29
C LEU A 24 64.70 14.72 8.73
N GLN A 25 65.43 15.63 9.37
CA GLN A 25 65.79 15.78 10.78
C GLN A 25 66.72 17.02 10.94
N GLN A 26 66.67 17.67 12.11
CA GLN A 26 67.77 18.36 12.83
C GLN A 26 68.30 19.69 12.24
N LEU A 27 68.39 20.77 13.03
CA LEU A 27 69.42 20.96 14.06
C LEU A 27 68.96 21.85 15.25
N ILE A 28 69.28 21.37 16.45
CA ILE A 28 69.31 21.95 17.82
C ILE A 28 70.56 22.89 17.91
N PRO A 29 70.70 23.93 18.78
CA PRO A 29 70.37 23.92 20.22
C PRO A 29 69.74 25.16 20.87
N TYR A 30 68.78 24.84 21.74
CA TYR A 30 68.61 25.44 23.05
C TYR A 30 69.91 25.40 23.86
N ASN A 31 70.39 26.54 24.33
CA ASN A 31 71.21 26.62 25.53
C ASN A 31 71.18 28.01 26.15
N HIS A 32 70.89 28.05 27.45
CA HIS A 32 71.46 28.87 28.53
C HIS A 32 70.40 29.08 29.61
N SER A 33 70.38 28.20 30.62
CA SER A 33 71.13 28.36 31.88
C SER A 33 70.66 29.60 32.65
N SER A 34 69.70 29.46 33.56
CA SER A 34 69.96 29.18 34.97
C SER A 34 70.85 30.23 35.64
N GLU A 35 70.22 31.30 36.12
CA GLU A 35 70.72 32.08 37.25
C GLU A 35 69.54 32.38 38.19
N ILE A 36 69.12 31.36 38.94
CA ILE A 36 68.39 31.59 40.19
C ILE A 36 69.42 32.14 41.16
N SER A 37 69.53 33.47 41.18
CA SER A 37 70.30 34.24 42.16
C SER A 37 69.75 33.99 43.57
N GLN A 38 70.25 32.96 44.25
CA GLN A 38 70.09 32.81 45.69
C GLN A 38 71.23 33.56 46.37
N GLN A 39 70.95 34.78 46.84
CA GLN A 39 71.78 35.41 47.87
C GLN A 39 71.17 35.15 49.27
N PRO A 40 72.01 35.07 50.31
CA PRO A 40 71.73 34.35 51.53
C PRO A 40 70.92 35.23 52.47
N LEU A 41 69.63 34.91 52.61
CA LEU A 41 68.87 35.36 53.78
C LEU A 41 69.48 34.67 55.00
N LEU A 42 70.00 35.46 55.93
CA LEU A 42 70.53 35.04 57.23
C LEU A 42 69.47 34.35 58.13
N SER A 43 68.24 34.17 57.64
CA SER A 43 67.23 33.24 58.17
C SER A 43 66.51 32.44 57.08
N SER A 44 67.22 31.97 56.05
CA SER A 44 66.59 31.11 55.03
C SER A 44 66.12 29.81 55.68
N ARG A 45 64.87 29.41 55.42
CA ARG A 45 64.30 28.11 55.86
C ARG A 45 65.12 26.90 55.35
N ASN A 46 66.07 27.12 54.44
CA ASN A 46 66.93 26.12 53.79
C ASN A 46 68.15 25.75 54.67
N GLY A 47 69.25 25.29 54.06
CA GLY A 47 70.46 24.87 54.79
C GLY A 47 71.19 26.00 55.53
N PHE A 48 72.19 25.66 56.34
CA PHE A 48 73.02 26.61 57.07
C PHE A 48 74.11 27.20 56.16
N PHE A 49 74.18 28.53 56.11
CA PHE A 49 75.24 29.26 55.43
C PHE A 49 76.42 29.45 56.39
N VAL A 50 77.63 29.01 56.00
CA VAL A 50 78.83 29.00 56.84
C VAL A 50 80.05 29.42 56.02
N LYS A 51 81.08 29.98 56.66
CA LYS A 51 82.25 30.54 55.95
C LYS A 51 83.18 29.47 55.38
N ASN A 52 83.34 28.34 56.07
CA ASN A 52 84.25 27.25 55.71
C ASN A 52 83.57 26.15 54.88
N ILE A 53 82.61 26.51 54.02
CA ILE A 53 81.78 25.51 53.34
C ILE A 53 82.58 24.54 52.45
N ASP A 54 83.66 25.02 51.85
CA ASP A 54 84.53 24.21 50.97
C ASP A 54 85.35 23.16 51.75
N ASP A 55 85.51 23.35 53.06
CA ASP A 55 86.26 22.43 53.94
C ASP A 55 85.33 21.36 54.57
N ILE A 56 84.02 21.45 54.35
CA ILE A 56 83.03 20.54 54.93
C ILE A 56 82.86 19.31 54.02
N ASP A 57 82.82 18.12 54.62
CA ASP A 57 82.58 16.88 53.88
C ASP A 57 81.30 17.00 53.03
N PRO A 58 81.38 16.75 51.71
CA PRO A 58 80.25 16.86 50.78
C PRO A 58 78.99 16.10 51.21
N ARG A 59 79.11 15.04 52.04
CA ARG A 59 77.96 14.31 52.60
C ARG A 59 77.02 15.19 53.42
N PHE A 60 77.55 16.28 54.00
CA PHE A 60 76.83 17.24 54.84
C PHE A 60 76.24 18.40 54.04
N ILE A 61 76.45 18.44 52.72
CA ILE A 61 75.96 19.51 51.85
C ILE A 61 74.64 19.10 51.20
N CYS A 62 73.66 20.01 51.25
CA CYS A 62 72.36 19.82 50.63
C CYS A 62 72.49 19.90 49.12
N GLN A 63 72.02 18.87 48.41
CA GLN A 63 72.20 18.84 46.98
C GLN A 63 71.27 19.81 46.20
N SER A 64 70.23 20.35 46.86
CA SER A 64 69.35 21.38 46.29
C SER A 64 69.89 22.80 46.47
N CYS A 65 70.15 23.21 47.72
CA CYS A 65 70.55 24.59 48.03
C CYS A 65 72.06 24.77 48.16
N ARG A 66 72.84 23.68 48.11
CA ARG A 66 74.31 23.67 48.21
C ARG A 66 74.85 24.29 49.50
N LEU A 67 74.06 24.27 50.57
CA LEU A 67 74.41 24.71 51.91
C LEU A 67 74.53 23.51 52.86
N VAL A 68 75.12 23.70 54.04
CA VAL A 68 75.17 22.65 55.08
C VAL A 68 73.74 22.22 55.44
N LEU A 69 73.49 20.90 55.48
CA LEU A 69 72.17 20.32 55.64
C LEU A 69 71.49 20.79 56.94
N ARG A 70 70.23 21.20 56.81
CA ARG A 70 69.32 21.49 57.94
C ARG A 70 68.19 20.48 57.91
N LYS A 71 68.09 19.66 58.97
CA LYS A 71 67.13 18.54 59.08
C LYS A 71 67.16 17.67 57.80
N PRO A 72 68.20 16.85 57.62
CA PRO A 72 68.44 16.13 56.38
C PRO A 72 67.36 15.07 56.14
N TYR A 73 66.79 15.07 54.95
CA TYR A 73 65.94 14.00 54.45
C TYR A 73 66.65 13.28 53.30
N GLN A 74 66.66 11.96 53.37
CA GLN A 74 67.19 11.09 52.33
C GLN A 74 66.05 10.67 51.40
N LEU A 75 66.22 10.92 50.11
CA LEU A 75 65.29 10.47 49.07
C LEU A 75 65.59 9.02 48.70
N GLN A 76 64.64 8.34 48.07
CA GLN A 76 64.82 6.97 47.55
C GLN A 76 66.05 6.80 46.65
N CYS A 77 66.44 7.86 45.94
CA CYS A 77 67.65 7.85 45.11
C CYS A 77 68.97 7.90 45.89
N GLY A 78 68.92 8.02 47.22
CA GLY A 78 70.08 8.10 48.12
C GLY A 78 70.59 9.52 48.39
N HIS A 79 70.21 10.51 47.57
CA HIS A 79 70.60 11.91 47.78
C HIS A 79 69.88 12.54 48.97
N ARG A 80 70.54 13.51 49.60
CA ARG A 80 70.03 14.21 50.78
C ARG A 80 69.73 15.68 50.50
N GLN A 81 68.61 16.13 51.04
CA GLN A 81 68.12 17.50 50.91
C GLN A 81 67.62 18.02 52.26
N CYS A 82 67.66 19.35 52.48
CA CYS A 82 67.07 19.95 53.67
C CYS A 82 65.55 19.78 53.67
N GLN A 83 64.92 19.75 54.84
CA GLN A 83 63.46 19.69 54.97
C GLN A 83 62.73 20.76 54.14
N ALA A 84 63.22 22.00 54.09
CA ALA A 84 62.59 23.07 53.31
C ALA A 84 62.90 23.00 51.81
N CYS A 85 63.91 22.23 51.40
CA CYS A 85 64.26 22.03 50.00
C CYS A 85 63.46 20.90 49.35
N ILE A 86 62.73 20.11 50.15
CA ILE A 86 61.71 19.18 49.68
C ILE A 86 60.34 19.82 49.89
N ASP A 87 59.50 19.82 48.86
CA ASP A 87 58.15 20.32 48.96
C ASP A 87 57.22 19.23 49.52
N VAL A 88 57.17 19.12 50.84
CA VAL A 88 56.36 18.12 51.56
C VAL A 88 54.85 18.33 51.43
N GLN A 89 54.38 19.38 50.76
CA GLN A 89 52.96 19.58 50.47
C GLN A 89 52.53 18.88 49.15
N ASN A 90 53.51 18.53 48.32
CA ASN A 90 53.28 17.78 47.08
C ASN A 90 53.41 16.27 47.31
N ARG A 91 52.55 15.49 46.66
CA ARG A 91 52.54 14.01 46.76
C ARG A 91 53.80 13.36 46.17
N THR A 92 54.48 14.09 45.30
CA THR A 92 55.68 13.65 44.57
C THR A 92 56.83 14.63 44.82
N ILE A 93 57.94 14.12 45.33
CA ILE A 93 59.14 14.89 45.67
C ILE A 93 60.19 14.66 44.59
N HIS A 94 60.65 15.72 43.93
CA HIS A 94 61.67 15.64 42.90
C HIS A 94 63.08 15.84 43.48
N CYS A 95 63.98 14.90 43.21
CA CYS A 95 65.40 15.06 43.46
C CYS A 95 65.99 16.00 42.41
N LEU A 96 66.36 17.22 42.81
CA LEU A 96 66.96 18.22 41.91
C LEU A 96 68.37 17.86 41.44
N SER A 97 68.93 16.76 41.95
CA SER A 97 70.31 16.33 41.73
C SER A 97 70.42 15.34 40.57
N CYS A 98 69.47 14.43 40.48
CA CYS A 98 69.43 13.38 39.47
C CYS A 98 68.08 13.29 38.75
N SER A 99 67.18 14.26 39.00
CA SER A 99 65.85 14.38 38.40
C SER A 99 64.91 13.20 38.67
N LYS A 100 65.25 12.31 39.60
CA LYS A 100 64.40 11.19 40.02
C LYS A 100 63.31 11.68 40.97
N THR A 101 62.12 11.10 40.86
CA THR A 101 60.97 11.42 41.72
C THR A 101 60.82 10.35 42.79
N SER A 102 60.55 10.75 44.03
CA SER A 102 60.22 9.87 45.15
C SER A 102 58.81 10.21 45.63
N ALA A 103 58.01 9.19 46.00
CA ALA A 103 56.76 9.44 46.69
C ALA A 103 57.02 9.95 48.10
N ILE A 104 56.09 10.72 48.69
CA ILE A 104 56.27 11.33 50.02
C ILE A 104 56.57 10.32 51.14
N ASN A 105 56.10 9.08 51.01
CA ASN A 105 56.35 7.96 51.93
C ASN A 105 57.70 7.25 51.71
N GLU A 106 58.44 7.60 50.66
CA GLU A 106 59.75 7.06 50.30
C GLU A 106 60.89 8.05 50.61
N VAL A 107 60.62 9.01 51.49
CA VAL A 107 61.59 10.03 51.91
C VAL A 107 61.66 10.00 53.43
N TRP A 108 62.86 9.81 53.97
CA TRP A 108 63.08 9.56 55.40
C TRP A 108 63.99 10.59 56.01
N PHE A 109 63.69 11.02 57.23
CA PHE A 109 64.58 11.85 58.02
C PHE A 109 65.82 11.05 58.42
N ASP A 110 67.01 11.53 58.05
CA ASP A 110 68.28 10.86 58.33
C ASP A 110 68.78 11.25 59.73
N ALA A 111 68.24 10.57 60.74
CA ALA A 111 68.56 10.83 62.15
C ALA A 111 70.03 10.58 62.48
N ALA A 112 70.67 9.61 61.81
CA ALA A 112 72.08 9.31 61.99
C ALA A 112 72.95 10.47 61.48
N LEU A 113 72.70 10.96 60.26
CA LEU A 113 73.44 12.10 59.73
C LEU A 113 73.14 13.39 60.50
N GLN A 114 71.90 13.60 60.98
CA GLN A 114 71.58 14.75 61.83
C GLN A 114 72.43 14.78 63.10
N ALA A 115 72.62 13.63 63.77
CA ALA A 115 73.45 13.55 64.97
C ALA A 115 74.92 13.92 64.70
N GLU A 116 75.46 13.49 63.56
CA GLU A 116 76.80 13.88 63.13
C GLU A 116 76.90 15.38 62.78
N LEU A 117 75.91 15.90 62.06
CA LEU A 117 75.82 17.32 61.68
C LEU A 117 75.85 18.22 62.92
N GLU A 118 75.18 17.84 64.01
CA GLU A 118 75.15 18.64 65.24
C GLU A 118 76.53 18.81 65.90
N CYS A 119 77.44 17.86 65.70
CA CYS A 119 78.81 17.91 66.20
C CYS A 119 79.79 18.59 65.22
N LEU A 120 79.36 18.87 63.99
CA LEU A 120 80.20 19.50 62.96
C LEU A 120 80.63 20.90 63.40
N SER A 121 81.94 21.14 63.50
CA SER A 121 82.49 22.48 63.79
C SER A 121 82.41 23.35 62.54
N ILE A 122 81.78 24.51 62.66
CA ILE A 122 81.55 25.44 61.55
C ILE A 122 81.95 26.87 61.92
N PHE A 123 82.27 27.67 60.90
CA PHE A 123 82.57 29.09 61.06
C PHE A 123 81.35 29.94 60.70
N CYS A 124 81.04 30.93 61.53
CA CYS A 124 79.98 31.88 61.26
C CYS A 124 80.24 32.63 59.95
N SER A 125 79.19 32.84 59.16
CA SER A 125 79.29 33.55 57.88
C SER A 125 79.49 35.06 58.03
N VAL A 126 79.25 35.63 59.22
CA VAL A 126 79.21 37.08 59.46
C VAL A 126 80.30 37.55 60.43
N CYS A 127 80.82 36.67 61.28
CA CYS A 127 81.85 37.02 62.27
C CYS A 127 82.82 35.86 62.50
N ASP A 128 83.84 36.06 63.33
CA ASP A 128 84.90 35.08 63.57
C ASP A 128 84.53 33.96 64.56
N TRP A 129 83.25 33.82 64.90
CA TRP A 129 82.78 32.74 65.77
C TRP A 129 82.95 31.36 65.11
N THR A 130 83.42 30.38 65.89
CA THR A 130 83.53 28.98 65.50
C THR A 130 82.99 28.08 66.61
N GLY A 131 82.31 27.00 66.23
CA GLY A 131 81.73 26.06 67.17
C GLY A 131 80.84 25.01 66.51
N PRO A 132 80.27 24.09 67.31
CA PRO A 132 79.41 23.03 66.78
C PRO A 132 78.12 23.59 66.18
N LEU A 133 77.68 23.02 65.06
CA LEU A 133 76.47 23.42 64.33
C LEU A 133 75.23 23.48 65.24
N LYS A 134 75.15 22.60 66.25
CA LYS A 134 74.05 22.54 67.21
C LYS A 134 73.71 23.88 67.87
N ILE A 135 74.71 24.72 68.14
CA ILE A 135 74.52 26.02 68.80
C ILE A 135 74.55 27.21 67.83
N TYR A 136 74.79 26.96 66.54
CA TYR A 136 74.95 28.00 65.53
C TYR A 136 73.69 28.86 65.33
N GLN A 137 72.51 28.24 65.32
CA GLN A 137 71.27 29.00 65.15
C GLN A 137 71.06 30.00 66.29
N ASN A 138 71.38 29.61 67.52
CA ASN A 138 71.29 30.49 68.67
C ASN A 138 72.29 31.66 68.58
N HIS A 139 73.50 31.40 68.07
CA HIS A 139 74.47 32.46 67.78
C HIS A 139 73.95 33.46 66.73
N ILE A 140 73.37 32.97 65.63
CA ILE A 140 72.78 33.83 64.58
C ILE A 140 71.61 34.64 65.13
N ASP A 141 70.70 33.99 65.85
CA ASP A 141 69.47 34.61 66.37
C ASP A 141 69.77 35.72 67.39
N GLN A 142 70.81 35.55 68.21
CA GLN A 142 71.19 36.53 69.22
C GLN A 142 72.02 37.70 68.69
N ASN A 143 72.73 37.53 67.56
CA ASN A 143 73.76 38.50 67.14
C ASN A 143 73.56 39.12 65.74
N HIS A 144 72.71 38.56 64.86
CA HIS A 144 72.72 38.91 63.43
C HIS A 144 71.36 39.18 62.75
N VAL A 145 70.21 39.16 63.45
CA VAL A 145 68.89 39.03 62.80
C VAL A 145 68.35 40.27 62.04
N ASP A 146 68.78 41.52 62.30
CA ASP A 146 67.95 42.67 61.87
C ASP A 146 68.61 43.90 61.21
N ARG A 147 69.88 43.86 60.76
CA ARG A 147 70.55 45.13 60.35
C ARG A 147 70.40 45.54 58.87
N PHE A 148 70.40 44.63 57.90
CA PHE A 148 70.45 44.98 56.46
C PHE A 148 69.66 44.01 55.55
N LEU A 149 69.14 44.53 54.43
CA LEU A 149 68.42 43.81 53.35
C LEU A 149 69.06 44.07 51.98
N ILE A 150 68.85 43.19 51.00
CA ILE A 150 69.27 43.42 49.61
C ILE A 150 68.04 43.79 48.78
N CYS A 151 68.10 44.92 48.06
CA CYS A 151 67.02 45.35 47.17
C CYS A 151 66.89 44.41 45.97
N SER A 152 65.68 43.92 45.69
CA SER A 152 65.41 43.00 44.57
C SER A 152 65.51 43.67 43.19
N LEU A 153 65.43 45.00 43.14
CA LEU A 153 65.40 45.77 41.89
C LEU A 153 66.78 46.33 41.50
N CYS A 154 67.65 46.69 42.45
CA CYS A 154 69.01 47.17 42.16
C CYS A 154 70.15 46.33 42.75
N ARG A 155 69.84 45.32 43.58
CA ARG A 155 70.83 44.46 44.26
C ARG A 155 71.72 45.17 45.28
N GLU A 156 71.43 46.41 45.64
CA GLU A 156 72.16 47.13 46.69
C GLU A 156 71.74 46.67 48.08
N GLN A 157 72.70 46.69 49.02
CA GLN A 157 72.46 46.42 50.43
C GLN A 157 71.95 47.69 51.12
N VAL A 158 70.77 47.61 51.73
CA VAL A 158 70.04 48.73 52.32
C VAL A 158 69.68 48.40 53.76
N GLU A 159 69.79 49.40 54.63
CA GLU A 159 69.33 49.26 56.02
C GLU A 159 67.82 48.99 56.06
N ARG A 160 67.39 48.03 56.89
CA ARG A 160 65.99 47.58 56.92
C ARG A 160 65.00 48.74 57.17
N SER A 161 65.41 49.72 57.99
CA SER A 161 64.63 50.92 58.29
C SER A 161 64.43 51.87 57.09
N LYS A 162 65.33 51.84 56.10
CA LYS A 162 65.35 52.77 54.95
C LYS A 162 64.89 52.13 53.64
N ILE A 163 64.45 50.88 53.68
CA ILE A 163 64.07 50.14 52.46
C ILE A 163 62.89 50.79 51.71
N LEU A 164 61.93 51.38 52.44
CA LEU A 164 60.81 52.10 51.83
C LEU A 164 61.28 53.38 51.12
N GLU A 165 62.17 54.16 51.73
CA GLU A 165 62.77 55.35 51.11
C GLU A 165 63.61 54.97 49.88
N HIS A 166 64.33 53.84 49.94
CA HIS A 166 65.11 53.33 48.82
C HIS A 166 64.24 52.98 47.60
N TYR A 167 63.06 52.36 47.79
CA TYR A 167 62.10 52.12 46.69
C TYR A 167 61.49 53.41 46.12
N MET A 168 61.55 54.51 46.86
CA MET A 168 61.06 55.83 46.43
C MET A 168 62.09 56.64 45.61
N THR A 169 63.29 56.10 45.38
CA THR A 169 64.30 56.72 44.52
C THR A 169 63.86 56.71 43.05
N GLU A 170 64.24 57.74 42.27
CA GLU A 170 63.86 57.86 40.85
C GLU A 170 64.27 56.63 40.03
N THR A 171 65.40 56.00 40.35
CA THR A 171 65.91 54.82 39.64
C THR A 171 64.99 53.61 39.84
N HIS A 172 64.46 53.41 41.04
CA HIS A 172 63.52 52.33 41.37
C HIS A 172 62.12 52.58 40.87
N GLN A 173 61.62 53.81 41.01
CA GLN A 173 60.35 54.21 40.42
C GLN A 173 60.34 54.02 38.89
N SER A 174 61.43 54.39 38.21
CA SER A 174 61.59 54.14 36.76
C SER A 174 61.57 52.64 36.41
N ARG A 175 62.25 51.81 37.21
CA ARG A 175 62.24 50.34 37.00
C ARG A 175 60.87 49.73 37.26
N LEU A 176 60.18 50.16 38.32
CA LEU A 176 58.82 49.72 38.63
C LEU A 176 57.84 50.13 37.53
N LEU A 177 57.94 51.35 37.01
CA LEU A 177 57.14 51.82 35.89
C LEU A 177 57.38 50.98 34.62
N ASN A 178 58.63 50.67 34.29
CA ASN A 178 58.95 49.80 33.15
C ASN A 178 58.39 48.38 33.31
N ILE A 179 58.43 47.83 34.52
CA ILE A 179 57.82 46.52 34.82
C ILE A 179 56.30 46.59 34.65
N LEU A 180 55.64 47.63 35.16
CA LEU A 180 54.19 47.84 35.01
C LEU A 180 53.80 47.98 33.53
N LEU A 181 54.53 48.78 32.75
CA LEU A 181 54.30 48.93 31.31
C LEU A 181 54.50 47.61 30.55
N HIS A 182 55.51 46.82 30.93
CA HIS A 182 55.73 45.50 30.32
C HIS A 182 54.60 44.52 30.65
N LEU A 183 54.17 44.45 31.91
CA LEU A 183 53.02 43.62 32.32
C LEU A 183 51.73 44.04 31.61
N GLN A 184 51.49 45.34 31.48
CA GLN A 184 50.37 45.87 30.70
C GLN A 184 50.47 45.46 29.22
N SER A 185 51.67 45.49 28.62
CA SER A 185 51.87 45.06 27.24
C SER A 185 51.63 43.56 27.03
N ILE A 186 51.99 42.71 28.01
CA ILE A 186 51.71 41.27 28.00
C ILE A 186 50.20 41.04 28.10
N GLN A 187 49.52 41.76 28.99
CA GLN A 187 48.08 41.63 29.15
C GLN A 187 47.33 42.01 27.88
N ILE A 188 47.69 43.14 27.24
CA ILE A 188 47.11 43.54 25.96
C ILE A 188 47.35 42.47 24.88
N LYS A 189 48.55 41.90 24.79
CA LYS A 189 48.86 40.83 23.83
C LYS A 189 48.03 39.56 24.09
N ASN A 190 47.87 39.16 25.35
CA ASN A 190 47.06 38.01 25.73
C ASN A 190 45.57 38.24 25.40
N ASP A 191 45.05 39.43 25.69
CA ASP A 191 43.66 39.79 25.38
C ASP A 191 43.44 39.80 23.85
N GLN A 192 44.37 40.37 23.08
CA GLN A 192 44.34 40.35 21.62
C GLN A 192 44.38 38.91 21.07
N GLN A 193 45.23 38.05 21.62
CA GLN A 193 45.36 36.66 21.18
C GLN A 193 44.10 35.84 21.50
N GLN A 194 43.51 36.04 22.69
CA GLN A 194 42.21 35.43 23.03
C GLN A 194 41.08 35.92 22.13
N GLN A 195 41.05 37.22 21.83
CA GLN A 195 40.05 37.80 20.95
C GLN A 195 40.20 37.27 19.52
N GLN A 196 41.43 37.15 19.02
CA GLN A 196 41.73 36.62 17.70
C GLN A 196 41.38 35.13 17.58
N MET A 197 41.66 34.32 18.61
CA MET A 197 41.19 32.93 18.69
C MET A 197 39.67 32.84 18.60
N ARG A 198 38.95 33.68 19.37
CA ARG A 198 37.48 33.73 19.34
C ARG A 198 36.94 34.11 17.96
N TYR A 199 37.53 35.12 17.32
CA TYR A 199 37.15 35.50 15.95
C TYR A 199 37.40 34.38 14.94
N SER A 200 38.51 33.65 15.04
CA SER A 200 38.78 32.51 14.15
C SER A 200 37.73 31.42 14.30
N GLN A 201 37.35 31.08 15.54
CA GLN A 201 36.31 30.07 15.81
C GLN A 201 34.95 30.48 15.24
N PHE A 202 34.58 31.76 15.38
CA PHE A 202 33.36 32.28 14.76
C PHE A 202 33.42 32.22 13.24
N HIS A 203 34.57 32.58 12.64
CA HIS A 203 34.75 32.55 11.20
C HIS A 203 34.65 31.11 10.64
N ASP A 204 35.25 30.13 11.31
CA ASP A 204 35.15 28.72 10.93
C ASP A 204 33.70 28.23 10.99
N MET A 205 32.96 28.59 12.05
CA MET A 205 31.55 28.26 12.17
C MET A 205 30.70 28.89 11.06
N ILE A 206 30.95 30.16 10.72
CA ILE A 206 30.28 30.85 9.61
C ILE A 206 30.61 30.15 8.28
N SER A 207 31.86 29.74 8.07
CA SER A 207 32.27 29.03 6.86
C SER A 207 31.55 27.70 6.71
N ILE A 208 31.43 26.92 7.80
CA ILE A 208 30.69 25.65 7.79
C ILE A 208 29.22 25.90 7.45
N LEU A 209 28.57 26.85 8.15
CA LEU A 209 27.17 27.20 7.89
C LEU A 209 26.93 27.67 6.45
N SER A 210 27.86 28.46 5.89
CA SER A 210 27.78 28.90 4.50
C SER A 210 27.86 27.72 3.52
N THR A 211 28.63 26.69 3.86
CA THR A 211 28.76 25.47 3.06
C THR A 211 27.49 24.64 3.13
N ASP A 212 26.93 24.47 4.33
CA ASP A 212 25.68 23.74 4.56
C ASP A 212 24.51 24.41 3.83
N ILE A 213 24.41 25.74 3.85
CA ILE A 213 23.41 26.50 3.10
C ILE A 213 23.54 26.24 1.59
N ALA A 214 24.77 26.29 1.05
CA ALA A 214 24.99 26.02 -0.37
C ALA A 214 24.59 24.58 -0.76
N LEU A 215 24.85 23.59 0.11
CA LEU A 215 24.42 22.20 -0.11
C LEU A 215 22.90 22.05 -0.05
N LEU A 216 22.24 22.76 0.86
CA LEU A 216 20.79 22.79 0.95
C LEU A 216 20.16 23.41 -0.30
N ASP A 217 20.72 24.50 -0.83
CA ASP A 217 20.24 25.14 -2.05
C ASP A 217 20.30 24.16 -3.25
N ILE A 218 21.42 23.46 -3.42
CA ILE A 218 21.56 22.41 -4.45
C ILE A 218 20.50 21.32 -4.26
N ARG A 219 20.23 20.90 -3.01
CA ARG A 219 19.23 19.86 -2.75
C ARG A 219 17.81 20.33 -3.05
N VAL A 220 17.50 21.60 -2.78
CA VAL A 220 16.21 22.21 -3.12
C VAL A 220 16.01 22.21 -4.64
N GLU A 221 17.02 22.60 -5.42
CA GLU A 221 16.94 22.58 -6.89
C GLU A 221 16.72 21.16 -7.43
N GLN A 222 17.41 20.16 -6.88
CA GLN A 222 17.20 18.75 -7.25
C GLN A 222 15.77 18.30 -6.99
N ILE A 223 15.22 18.61 -5.81
CA ILE A 223 13.84 18.25 -5.44
C ILE A 223 12.83 18.96 -6.37
N GLN A 224 13.09 20.22 -6.74
CA GLN A 224 12.25 20.95 -7.68
C GLN A 224 12.22 20.28 -9.06
N TYR A 225 13.38 19.82 -9.54
CA TYR A 225 13.46 19.07 -10.80
C TYR A 225 12.73 17.72 -10.74
N GLU A 226 12.96 16.95 -9.66
CA GLU A 226 12.28 15.67 -9.42
C GLU A 226 10.75 15.85 -9.37
N PHE A 227 10.28 16.90 -8.68
CA PHE A 227 8.86 17.25 -8.59
C PHE A 227 8.27 17.57 -9.96
N TYR A 228 8.97 18.40 -10.77
CA TYR A 228 8.52 18.76 -12.11
C TYR A 228 8.42 17.54 -13.04
N SER A 229 9.41 16.64 -12.98
CA SER A 229 9.39 15.38 -13.74
C SER A 229 8.20 14.48 -13.35
N HIS A 230 7.95 14.32 -12.05
CA HIS A 230 6.81 13.54 -11.56
C HIS A 230 5.47 14.17 -11.96
N GLN A 231 5.37 15.50 -11.95
CA GLN A 231 4.17 16.20 -12.37
C GLN A 231 3.84 15.94 -13.85
N GLN A 232 4.84 15.96 -14.74
CA GLN A 232 4.65 15.62 -16.15
C GLN A 232 4.22 14.15 -16.34
N ALA A 233 4.84 13.22 -15.62
CA ALA A 233 4.48 11.80 -15.68
C ALA A 233 3.02 11.57 -15.24
N LEU A 234 2.58 12.25 -14.18
CA LEU A 234 1.21 12.20 -13.69
C LEU A 234 0.21 12.74 -14.72
N GLN A 235 0.54 13.84 -15.40
CA GLN A 235 -0.30 14.38 -16.49
C GLN A 235 -0.45 13.37 -17.63
N LEU A 236 0.65 12.73 -18.05
CA LEU A 236 0.62 11.72 -19.10
C LEU A 236 -0.20 10.49 -18.69
N HIS A 237 -0.05 10.02 -17.45
CA HIS A 237 -0.86 8.91 -16.91
C HIS A 237 -2.35 9.26 -16.86
N THR A 238 -2.68 10.49 -16.45
CA THR A 238 -4.07 10.97 -16.42
C THR A 238 -4.69 10.99 -17.81
N TYR A 239 -3.94 11.44 -18.83
CA TYR A 239 -4.38 11.39 -20.22
C TYR A 239 -4.60 9.95 -20.71
N LYS A 240 -3.68 9.03 -20.41
CA LYS A 240 -3.81 7.61 -20.77
C LYS A 240 -5.04 6.96 -20.13
N LEU A 241 -5.31 7.26 -18.86
CA LEU A 241 -6.51 6.77 -18.16
C LEU A 241 -7.80 7.28 -18.80
N LEU A 242 -7.82 8.54 -19.24
CA LEU A 242 -8.98 9.10 -19.95
C LEU A 242 -9.22 8.38 -21.29
N LEU A 243 -8.15 8.11 -22.04
CA LEU A 243 -8.24 7.36 -23.30
C LEU A 243 -8.76 5.94 -23.06
N LEU A 244 -8.22 5.24 -22.06
CA LEU A 244 -8.64 3.88 -21.70
C LEU A 244 -10.12 3.85 -21.28
N LYS A 245 -10.56 4.83 -20.48
CA LYS A 245 -11.96 4.97 -20.07
C LYS A 245 -12.90 5.13 -21.27
N ASN A 246 -12.50 5.92 -22.27
CA ASN A 246 -13.27 6.09 -23.50
C ASN A 246 -13.34 4.80 -24.33
N LEU A 247 -12.21 4.09 -24.46
CA LEU A 247 -12.16 2.80 -25.16
C LEU A 247 -13.06 1.75 -24.49
N ILE A 248 -13.02 1.65 -23.15
CA ILE A 248 -13.90 0.75 -22.40
C ILE A 248 -15.37 1.07 -22.69
N ARG A 249 -15.75 2.36 -22.73
CA ARG A 249 -17.12 2.77 -23.05
C ARG A 249 -17.54 2.33 -24.45
N GLU A 250 -16.67 2.45 -25.44
CA GLU A 250 -16.94 1.98 -26.81
C GLU A 250 -17.12 0.47 -26.88
N VAL A 251 -16.25 -0.29 -26.21
CA VAL A 251 -16.37 -1.76 -26.14
C VAL A 251 -17.69 -2.16 -25.47
N VAL A 252 -18.07 -1.52 -24.36
CA VAL A 252 -19.34 -1.80 -23.68
C VAL A 252 -20.53 -1.53 -24.61
N ASN A 253 -20.52 -0.43 -25.37
CA ASN A 253 -21.59 -0.14 -26.33
C ASN A 253 -21.67 -1.20 -27.43
N TYR A 254 -20.53 -1.66 -27.96
CA TYR A 254 -20.48 -2.72 -28.96
C TYR A 254 -21.02 -4.05 -28.42
N LEU A 255 -20.64 -4.42 -27.19
CA LEU A 255 -21.17 -5.62 -26.54
C LEU A 255 -22.69 -5.54 -26.34
N TYR A 256 -23.21 -4.37 -25.97
CA TYR A 256 -24.66 -4.17 -25.85
C TYR A 256 -25.38 -4.37 -27.18
N GLN A 257 -24.88 -3.75 -28.27
CA GLN A 257 -25.45 -3.93 -29.61
C GLN A 257 -25.42 -5.40 -30.04
N THR A 258 -24.29 -6.07 -29.87
CA THR A 258 -24.14 -7.48 -30.24
C THR A 258 -25.11 -8.38 -29.48
N ARG A 259 -25.31 -8.11 -28.17
CA ARG A 259 -26.29 -8.83 -27.36
C ARG A 259 -27.72 -8.63 -27.84
N THR A 260 -28.10 -7.40 -28.21
CA THR A 260 -29.45 -7.14 -28.73
C THR A 260 -29.72 -7.87 -30.04
N ILE A 261 -28.72 -7.96 -30.92
CA ILE A 261 -28.82 -8.73 -32.17
C ILE A 261 -28.91 -10.23 -31.85
N GLN A 262 -28.10 -10.74 -30.93
CA GLN A 262 -28.12 -12.13 -30.52
C GLN A 262 -29.48 -12.54 -29.94
N ASP A 263 -30.07 -11.71 -29.08
CA ASP A 263 -31.40 -11.94 -28.50
C ASP A 263 -32.50 -11.92 -29.58
N PHE A 264 -32.36 -11.07 -30.60
CA PHE A 264 -33.27 -11.05 -31.75
C PHE A 264 -33.16 -12.35 -32.57
N CYS A 265 -31.94 -12.71 -32.99
CA CYS A 265 -31.71 -13.94 -33.76
C CYS A 265 -32.19 -15.19 -33.02
N MET A 266 -31.98 -15.27 -31.71
CA MET A 266 -32.41 -16.42 -30.90
C MET A 266 -33.94 -16.56 -30.89
N ARG A 267 -34.69 -15.46 -30.82
CA ARG A 267 -36.16 -15.49 -30.91
C ARG A 267 -36.65 -16.01 -32.26
N GLU A 268 -36.02 -15.55 -33.35
CA GLU A 268 -36.35 -16.01 -34.71
C GLU A 268 -36.08 -17.52 -34.86
N VAL A 269 -34.95 -18.01 -34.35
CA VAL A 269 -34.62 -19.44 -34.36
C VAL A 269 -35.66 -20.26 -33.61
N LEU A 270 -36.03 -19.84 -32.39
CA LEU A 270 -37.05 -20.53 -31.59
C LEU A 270 -38.42 -20.54 -32.28
N SER A 271 -38.79 -19.44 -32.94
CA SER A 271 -40.03 -19.38 -33.73
C SER A 271 -39.99 -20.36 -34.91
N LEU A 272 -38.87 -20.43 -35.62
CA LEU A 272 -38.69 -21.36 -36.73
C LEU A 272 -38.70 -22.82 -36.29
N GLU A 273 -38.07 -23.15 -35.16
CA GLU A 273 -38.13 -24.49 -34.56
C GLU A 273 -39.57 -24.89 -34.24
N HIS A 274 -40.35 -23.99 -33.62
CA HIS A 274 -41.75 -24.23 -33.34
C HIS A 274 -42.58 -24.47 -34.62
N HIS A 275 -42.34 -23.70 -35.69
CA HIS A 275 -42.99 -23.91 -36.98
C HIS A 275 -42.55 -25.23 -37.65
N PHE A 276 -41.31 -25.67 -37.44
CA PHE A 276 -40.80 -26.91 -37.99
C PHE A 276 -41.42 -28.14 -37.30
N ASP A 277 -41.56 -28.10 -35.98
CA ASP A 277 -42.20 -29.17 -35.21
C ASP A 277 -43.68 -29.37 -35.62
N GLN A 278 -44.39 -28.30 -35.97
CA GLN A 278 -45.76 -28.39 -36.48
C GLN A 278 -45.86 -29.05 -37.86
N ARG A 279 -44.83 -28.96 -38.71
CA ARG A 279 -44.85 -29.52 -40.08
C ARG A 279 -44.68 -31.04 -40.13
N HIS A 280 -44.13 -31.66 -39.10
CA HIS A 280 -43.91 -33.11 -39.06
C HIS A 280 -45.20 -33.95 -38.82
N ILE A 281 -46.36 -33.32 -38.63
CA ILE A 281 -47.64 -33.98 -38.29
C ILE A 281 -48.77 -33.50 -39.23
N ILE A 282 -48.47 -33.09 -40.46
CA ILE A 282 -49.52 -32.73 -41.42
C ILE A 282 -49.94 -33.99 -42.19
N SER A 283 -51.14 -34.48 -41.91
CA SER A 283 -51.73 -35.58 -42.66
C SER A 283 -52.50 -35.09 -43.89
N PHE A 284 -52.45 -35.84 -44.98
CA PHE A 284 -53.11 -35.54 -46.25
C PHE A 284 -54.05 -36.66 -46.72
N ASP A 285 -54.41 -37.62 -45.87
CA ASP A 285 -55.28 -38.74 -46.24
C ASP A 285 -56.69 -38.64 -45.63
N GLY A 286 -57.03 -37.48 -45.05
CA GLY A 286 -58.26 -37.27 -44.30
C GLY A 286 -58.25 -37.88 -42.89
N ILE A 287 -57.10 -38.37 -42.41
CA ILE A 287 -56.95 -38.95 -41.07
C ILE A 287 -55.96 -38.14 -40.24
N LEU A 288 -56.44 -37.57 -39.14
CA LEU A 288 -55.61 -36.98 -38.10
C LEU A 288 -55.43 -37.99 -36.96
N LYS A 289 -54.19 -38.19 -36.52
CA LYS A 289 -53.87 -38.85 -35.24
C LYS A 289 -53.27 -37.81 -34.30
N TRP A 290 -54.08 -37.31 -33.38
CA TRP A 290 -53.72 -36.24 -32.46
C TRP A 290 -53.21 -36.82 -31.15
N LYS A 291 -51.89 -36.69 -30.93
CA LYS A 291 -51.24 -36.96 -29.65
C LYS A 291 -51.41 -35.75 -28.73
N ILE A 292 -51.97 -35.96 -27.55
CA ILE A 292 -52.15 -34.93 -26.53
C ILE A 292 -51.38 -35.35 -25.30
N SER A 293 -50.17 -34.82 -25.13
CA SER A 293 -49.36 -34.99 -23.92
C SER A 293 -49.80 -34.02 -22.82
N ASN A 294 -49.34 -34.27 -21.59
CA ASN A 294 -49.60 -33.47 -20.39
C ASN A 294 -51.09 -33.33 -20.10
N ILE A 295 -51.83 -34.43 -20.19
CA ILE A 295 -53.29 -34.43 -20.04
C ILE A 295 -53.72 -33.90 -18.68
N GLN A 296 -52.98 -34.25 -17.62
CA GLN A 296 -53.35 -33.80 -16.28
C GLN A 296 -53.27 -32.26 -16.15
N GLU A 297 -52.23 -31.66 -16.70
CA GLU A 297 -52.05 -30.20 -16.73
C GLU A 297 -53.17 -29.53 -17.54
N LYS A 298 -53.46 -30.04 -18.74
CA LYS A 298 -54.50 -29.48 -19.61
C LYS A 298 -55.91 -29.61 -19.03
N ILE A 299 -56.20 -30.70 -18.30
CA ILE A 299 -57.47 -30.83 -17.56
C ILE A 299 -57.56 -29.75 -16.47
N ASN A 300 -56.48 -29.53 -15.72
CA ASN A 300 -56.45 -28.51 -14.67
C ASN A 300 -56.61 -27.10 -15.26
N ASP A 301 -55.94 -26.81 -16.38
CA ASP A 301 -56.05 -25.52 -17.07
C ASP A 301 -57.45 -25.25 -17.62
N ALA A 302 -58.13 -26.30 -18.11
CA ALA A 302 -59.52 -26.20 -18.53
C ALA A 302 -60.47 -25.95 -17.35
N LYS A 303 -60.22 -26.56 -16.19
CA LYS A 303 -61.02 -26.34 -14.96
C LYS A 303 -60.81 -24.97 -14.34
N CYS A 304 -59.59 -24.44 -14.41
CA CYS A 304 -59.25 -23.11 -13.90
C CYS A 304 -59.49 -22.00 -14.93
N GLU A 305 -60.11 -22.31 -16.08
CA GLU A 305 -60.38 -21.39 -17.19
C GLU A 305 -59.14 -20.67 -17.76
N ARG A 306 -57.93 -21.16 -17.47
CA ARG A 306 -56.67 -20.64 -18.02
C ARG A 306 -56.57 -20.94 -19.51
N GLN A 307 -57.00 -22.14 -19.91
CA GLN A 307 -57.11 -22.55 -21.30
C GLN A 307 -58.33 -23.47 -21.47
N ARG A 308 -59.45 -22.93 -21.92
CA ARG A 308 -60.75 -23.64 -21.97
C ARG A 308 -60.79 -24.76 -23.00
N SER A 309 -60.01 -24.65 -24.08
CA SER A 309 -59.95 -25.62 -25.16
C SER A 309 -58.57 -25.69 -25.78
N ILE A 310 -58.27 -26.82 -26.40
CA ILE A 310 -57.05 -27.01 -27.19
C ILE A 310 -57.43 -27.35 -28.63
N TYR A 311 -56.54 -27.04 -29.55
CA TYR A 311 -56.72 -27.35 -30.97
C TYR A 311 -55.72 -28.40 -31.43
N SER A 312 -56.14 -29.21 -32.39
CA SER A 312 -55.26 -30.15 -33.06
C SER A 312 -54.35 -29.45 -34.07
N PRO A 313 -53.26 -30.12 -34.50
CA PRO A 313 -52.62 -29.79 -35.77
C PRO A 313 -53.60 -29.82 -36.93
N GLU A 314 -53.23 -29.13 -38.00
CA GLU A 314 -53.98 -29.08 -39.25
C GLU A 314 -53.83 -30.40 -40.00
N PHE A 315 -54.89 -30.84 -40.65
CA PHE A 315 -54.88 -32.01 -41.52
C PHE A 315 -55.78 -31.79 -42.74
N TYR A 316 -55.53 -32.58 -43.77
CA TYR A 316 -56.11 -32.39 -45.08
C TYR A 316 -56.72 -33.68 -45.62
N THR A 317 -57.75 -33.56 -46.45
CA THR A 317 -58.30 -34.74 -47.17
C THR A 317 -57.40 -35.24 -48.29
N SER A 318 -56.55 -34.37 -48.84
CA SER A 318 -55.54 -34.62 -49.88
C SER A 318 -54.54 -33.44 -49.92
N PRO A 319 -53.38 -33.55 -50.60
CA PRO A 319 -52.46 -32.42 -50.77
C PRO A 319 -53.09 -31.15 -51.36
N THR A 320 -54.18 -31.32 -52.11
CA THR A 320 -54.97 -30.22 -52.69
C THR A 320 -56.43 -30.22 -52.20
N GLY A 321 -56.66 -30.78 -51.01
CA GLY A 321 -57.97 -31.06 -50.44
C GLY A 321 -58.44 -30.03 -49.42
N TYR A 322 -59.50 -30.37 -48.67
CA TYR A 322 -60.02 -29.51 -47.61
C TYR A 322 -59.02 -29.43 -46.46
N LYS A 323 -58.76 -28.21 -45.95
CA LYS A 323 -57.96 -27.97 -44.74
C LYS A 323 -58.87 -28.00 -43.51
N MET A 324 -58.49 -28.75 -42.48
CA MET A 324 -59.34 -29.04 -41.33
C MET A 324 -58.52 -29.09 -40.03
N ARG A 325 -59.20 -28.91 -38.90
CA ARG A 325 -58.67 -29.18 -37.55
C ARG A 325 -59.79 -29.58 -36.60
N ALA A 326 -59.40 -30.04 -35.41
CA ALA A 326 -60.32 -30.32 -34.31
C ALA A 326 -60.07 -29.38 -33.12
N ARG A 327 -61.12 -29.17 -32.34
CA ARG A 327 -61.08 -28.43 -31.06
C ARG A 327 -61.63 -29.31 -29.96
N LEU A 328 -60.91 -29.43 -28.86
CA LEU A 328 -61.25 -30.28 -27.72
C LEU A 328 -61.43 -29.43 -26.46
N PHE A 329 -62.53 -29.65 -25.75
CA PHE A 329 -62.82 -29.07 -24.45
C PHE A 329 -62.77 -30.20 -23.41
N LEU A 330 -61.65 -30.27 -22.68
CA LEU A 330 -61.41 -31.32 -21.68
C LEU A 330 -62.32 -31.20 -20.44
N ASN A 331 -62.95 -30.04 -20.24
CA ASN A 331 -63.90 -29.78 -19.16
C ASN A 331 -65.30 -29.42 -19.68
N GLY A 332 -65.60 -29.76 -20.93
CA GLY A 332 -66.89 -29.50 -21.56
C GLY A 332 -67.09 -28.06 -21.99
N THR A 333 -68.20 -27.81 -22.69
CA THR A 333 -68.61 -26.47 -23.15
C THR A 333 -69.74 -25.95 -22.28
N ASN A 334 -69.82 -24.64 -22.02
CA ASN A 334 -70.85 -23.90 -21.27
C ASN A 334 -71.96 -24.72 -20.56
N ASP A 335 -72.89 -25.32 -21.32
CA ASP A 335 -74.07 -26.07 -20.85
C ASP A 335 -73.79 -27.51 -20.35
N VAL A 336 -72.65 -28.09 -20.74
CA VAL A 336 -72.16 -29.42 -20.33
C VAL A 336 -70.77 -29.33 -19.68
N GLN A 337 -70.41 -28.15 -19.17
CA GLN A 337 -69.19 -27.93 -18.42
C GLN A 337 -69.15 -28.82 -17.17
N ASP A 338 -67.96 -29.24 -16.75
CA ASP A 338 -67.72 -30.13 -15.59
C ASP A 338 -68.42 -31.50 -15.63
N THR A 339 -69.04 -31.87 -16.76
CA THR A 339 -69.80 -33.13 -16.89
C THR A 339 -69.36 -33.98 -18.08
N TYR A 340 -68.94 -33.37 -19.19
CA TYR A 340 -68.50 -34.08 -20.38
C TYR A 340 -67.18 -33.51 -20.93
N ILE A 341 -66.44 -34.33 -21.67
CA ILE A 341 -65.48 -33.85 -22.67
C ILE A 341 -66.25 -33.60 -23.95
N SER A 342 -65.97 -32.47 -24.61
CA SER A 342 -66.61 -32.09 -25.88
C SER A 342 -65.58 -31.98 -26.99
N ILE A 343 -65.93 -32.40 -28.20
CA ILE A 343 -65.03 -32.34 -29.37
C ILE A 343 -65.74 -31.75 -30.58
N PHE A 344 -65.04 -30.90 -31.32
CA PHE A 344 -65.56 -30.18 -32.48
C PHE A 344 -64.62 -30.28 -33.67
N PHE A 345 -65.23 -30.27 -34.84
CA PHE A 345 -64.57 -30.24 -36.13
C PHE A 345 -64.68 -28.83 -36.70
N ILE A 346 -63.59 -28.37 -37.31
CA ILE A 346 -63.47 -27.04 -37.87
C ILE A 346 -62.93 -27.17 -39.31
N LEU A 347 -63.65 -26.57 -40.25
CA LEU A 347 -63.15 -26.33 -41.60
C LEU A 347 -62.35 -25.03 -41.61
N MET A 348 -61.14 -25.11 -42.17
CA MET A 348 -60.25 -23.97 -42.32
C MET A 348 -60.17 -23.57 -43.77
N ARG A 349 -59.85 -22.30 -44.01
CA ARG A 349 -59.58 -21.79 -45.37
C ARG A 349 -58.36 -22.49 -45.95
N GLY A 350 -58.59 -23.23 -47.03
CA GLY A 350 -57.56 -23.91 -47.80
C GLY A 350 -57.13 -23.12 -49.03
N GLU A 351 -55.91 -23.38 -49.51
CA GLU A 351 -55.38 -22.76 -50.74
C GLU A 351 -56.18 -23.17 -51.99
N TYR A 352 -56.76 -24.37 -51.97
CA TYR A 352 -57.48 -24.98 -53.09
C TYR A 352 -59.01 -24.87 -52.98
N ASP A 353 -59.55 -24.11 -52.02
CA ASP A 353 -61.00 -24.02 -51.77
C ASP A 353 -61.82 -23.61 -53.01
N ALA A 354 -61.21 -22.90 -53.95
CA ALA A 354 -61.84 -22.48 -55.20
C ALA A 354 -62.20 -23.63 -56.16
N ILE A 355 -61.49 -24.77 -56.05
CA ILE A 355 -61.70 -25.95 -56.91
C ILE A 355 -62.38 -27.11 -56.19
N LEU A 356 -62.65 -26.97 -54.88
CA LEU A 356 -63.33 -27.97 -54.07
C LEU A 356 -64.86 -27.84 -54.14
N LYS A 357 -65.56 -28.94 -53.87
CA LYS A 357 -67.04 -28.96 -53.83
C LYS A 357 -67.54 -28.39 -52.51
N TRP A 358 -68.55 -27.53 -52.55
CA TRP A 358 -69.16 -26.95 -51.35
C TRP A 358 -70.68 -27.12 -51.36
N PRO A 359 -71.34 -27.25 -50.19
CA PRO A 359 -70.76 -27.36 -48.85
C PRO A 359 -70.03 -28.69 -48.62
N PHE A 360 -69.16 -28.73 -47.60
CA PHE A 360 -68.48 -29.95 -47.15
C PHE A 360 -69.53 -30.99 -46.73
N HIS A 361 -69.39 -32.23 -47.19
CA HIS A 361 -70.44 -33.27 -47.08
C HIS A 361 -69.95 -34.66 -46.68
N PHE A 362 -68.66 -34.81 -46.41
CA PHE A 362 -68.10 -36.11 -46.01
C PHE A 362 -68.39 -36.40 -44.54
N LYS A 363 -68.61 -37.67 -44.21
CA LYS A 363 -68.85 -38.10 -42.83
C LYS A 363 -67.58 -37.87 -42.00
N VAL A 364 -67.74 -37.23 -40.84
CA VAL A 364 -66.65 -36.96 -39.89
C VAL A 364 -66.78 -37.94 -38.73
N ILE A 365 -65.68 -38.62 -38.41
CA ILE A 365 -65.60 -39.62 -37.35
C ILE A 365 -64.59 -39.15 -36.30
N PHE A 366 -65.00 -39.09 -35.05
CA PHE A 366 -64.14 -38.90 -33.90
C PHE A 366 -63.93 -40.22 -33.18
N SER A 367 -62.69 -40.56 -32.87
CA SER A 367 -62.34 -41.74 -32.09
C SER A 367 -61.44 -41.34 -30.93
N LEU A 368 -61.86 -41.64 -29.70
CA LEU A 368 -60.96 -41.65 -28.55
C LEU A 368 -60.30 -43.02 -28.47
N LEU A 369 -58.98 -43.07 -28.66
CA LEU A 369 -58.25 -44.32 -28.82
C LEU A 369 -58.01 -44.99 -27.47
N ASN A 370 -58.39 -46.27 -27.40
CA ASN A 370 -58.03 -47.16 -26.31
C ASN A 370 -56.58 -47.64 -26.51
N GLN A 371 -55.71 -47.38 -25.54
CA GLN A 371 -54.27 -47.65 -25.61
C GLN A 371 -53.89 -49.05 -25.09
N LEU A 372 -54.81 -49.78 -24.45
CA LEU A 372 -54.56 -51.13 -23.92
C LEU A 372 -54.79 -52.24 -24.95
N THR A 373 -55.54 -51.95 -26.02
CA THR A 373 -55.89 -52.90 -27.09
C THR A 373 -55.56 -52.29 -28.45
N ILE A 374 -54.26 -52.28 -28.77
CA ILE A 374 -53.71 -51.62 -29.95
C ILE A 374 -54.20 -52.27 -31.27
N GLU A 375 -54.66 -53.52 -31.21
CA GLU A 375 -55.02 -54.33 -32.40
C GLU A 375 -56.53 -54.40 -32.70
N ASP A 376 -57.40 -53.78 -31.89
CA ASP A 376 -58.86 -53.87 -32.08
C ASP A 376 -59.57 -52.51 -32.00
N ASP A 377 -59.84 -51.94 -33.18
CA ASP A 377 -60.57 -50.67 -33.37
C ASP A 377 -61.98 -50.67 -32.72
N ARG A 378 -62.53 -51.84 -32.37
CA ARG A 378 -63.87 -51.96 -31.72
C ARG A 378 -63.90 -51.46 -30.28
N HIS A 379 -62.74 -51.34 -29.63
CA HIS A 379 -62.63 -50.87 -28.24
C HIS A 379 -62.39 -49.36 -28.14
N HIS A 380 -62.24 -48.68 -29.27
CA HIS A 380 -62.21 -47.22 -29.33
C HIS A 380 -63.62 -46.66 -29.14
N LEU A 381 -63.73 -45.53 -28.45
CA LEU A 381 -64.99 -44.79 -28.41
C LEU A 381 -65.11 -44.02 -29.73
N ASN A 382 -66.03 -44.46 -30.59
CA ASN A 382 -66.26 -43.88 -31.91
C ASN A 382 -67.60 -43.14 -31.93
N GLU A 383 -67.56 -41.86 -32.29
CA GLU A 383 -68.73 -41.05 -32.56
C GLU A 383 -68.60 -40.39 -33.94
N PHE A 384 -69.70 -40.10 -34.61
CA PHE A 384 -69.64 -39.51 -35.95
C PHE A 384 -70.82 -38.59 -36.23
N PHE A 385 -70.65 -37.74 -37.24
CA PHE A 385 -71.74 -36.94 -37.76
C PHE A 385 -71.66 -36.80 -39.28
N TRP A 386 -72.83 -36.49 -39.87
CA TRP A 386 -72.95 -36.09 -41.25
C TRP A 386 -73.13 -34.58 -41.33
N PRO A 387 -72.24 -33.83 -42.03
CA PRO A 387 -72.38 -32.40 -42.20
C PRO A 387 -73.79 -32.00 -42.65
N ASP A 388 -74.32 -30.95 -42.05
CA ASP A 388 -75.57 -30.34 -42.50
C ASP A 388 -75.26 -29.33 -43.62
N LYS A 389 -75.85 -29.53 -44.79
CA LYS A 389 -75.62 -28.68 -45.96
C LYS A 389 -76.12 -27.25 -45.76
N GLN A 390 -77.06 -27.02 -44.84
CA GLN A 390 -77.57 -25.69 -44.52
C GLN A 390 -76.74 -24.96 -43.46
N SER A 391 -75.90 -25.69 -42.71
CA SER A 391 -75.09 -25.09 -41.66
C SER A 391 -73.95 -24.25 -42.23
N ILE A 392 -73.73 -23.09 -41.62
CA ILE A 392 -72.63 -22.18 -41.94
C ILE A 392 -71.26 -22.80 -41.66
N CYS A 393 -71.19 -23.78 -40.75
CA CYS A 393 -69.94 -24.45 -40.36
C CYS A 393 -69.30 -25.21 -41.54
N PHE A 394 -70.11 -25.62 -42.52
CA PHE A 394 -69.69 -26.46 -43.66
C PHE A 394 -69.70 -25.74 -45.01
N GLN A 395 -70.00 -24.43 -45.02
CA GLN A 395 -69.87 -23.61 -46.22
C GLN A 395 -68.39 -23.34 -46.53
N ARG A 396 -68.12 -22.80 -47.71
CA ARG A 396 -66.77 -22.39 -48.10
C ARG A 396 -66.24 -21.33 -47.12
N PRO A 397 -65.07 -21.54 -46.48
CA PRO A 397 -64.49 -20.56 -45.57
C PRO A 397 -64.17 -19.23 -46.26
N HIS A 398 -64.59 -18.14 -45.61
CA HIS A 398 -64.23 -16.77 -46.00
C HIS A 398 -63.20 -16.18 -45.03
N LEU A 399 -63.27 -16.56 -43.76
CA LEU A 399 -62.29 -16.28 -42.71
C LEU A 399 -61.29 -17.45 -42.60
N GLU A 400 -60.33 -17.36 -41.68
CA GLU A 400 -59.34 -18.41 -41.47
C GLU A 400 -59.97 -19.76 -41.06
N MET A 401 -61.02 -19.71 -40.23
CA MET A 401 -61.77 -20.85 -39.74
C MET A 401 -63.27 -20.60 -39.82
N ASN A 402 -64.05 -21.64 -40.09
CA ASN A 402 -65.49 -21.62 -39.90
C ASN A 402 -65.84 -21.89 -38.43
N ASN A 403 -67.10 -21.62 -38.06
CA ASN A 403 -67.62 -22.01 -36.76
C ASN A 403 -67.48 -23.53 -36.53
N ALA A 404 -67.14 -23.90 -35.29
CA ALA A 404 -66.90 -25.27 -34.92
C ALA A 404 -68.21 -26.05 -34.82
N TYR A 405 -68.24 -27.28 -35.35
CA TYR A 405 -69.40 -28.18 -35.27
C TYR A 405 -68.99 -29.53 -34.72
N GLY A 406 -69.73 -30.07 -33.75
CA GLY A 406 -69.36 -31.34 -33.16
C GLY A 406 -70.27 -31.82 -32.05
N ILE A 407 -69.67 -32.57 -31.13
CA ILE A 407 -70.38 -33.40 -30.15
C ILE A 407 -70.07 -32.87 -28.76
N LYS A 408 -71.07 -32.22 -28.16
CA LYS A 408 -70.95 -31.67 -26.80
C LYS A 408 -70.75 -32.77 -25.75
N LYS A 409 -71.51 -33.86 -25.87
CA LYS A 409 -71.49 -34.99 -24.94
C LYS A 409 -70.66 -36.15 -25.50
N PHE A 410 -69.41 -35.91 -25.86
CA PHE A 410 -68.56 -36.93 -26.51
C PHE A 410 -68.22 -38.08 -25.55
N ILE A 411 -67.76 -37.78 -24.33
CA ILE A 411 -67.64 -38.76 -23.24
C ILE A 411 -67.91 -38.07 -21.91
N SER A 412 -68.68 -38.69 -21.01
CA SER A 412 -68.88 -38.12 -19.66
C SER A 412 -67.58 -38.17 -18.87
N LEU A 413 -67.31 -37.15 -18.06
CA LEU A 413 -66.11 -37.10 -17.23
C LEU A 413 -66.05 -38.26 -16.24
N ASP A 414 -67.19 -38.69 -15.70
CA ASP A 414 -67.26 -39.87 -14.84
C ASP A 414 -66.82 -41.15 -15.58
N LYS A 415 -67.35 -41.39 -16.79
CA LYS A 415 -66.98 -42.55 -17.61
C LYS A 415 -65.52 -42.48 -18.04
N PHE A 416 -65.03 -41.28 -18.35
CA PHE A 416 -63.64 -41.04 -18.70
C PHE A 416 -62.71 -41.32 -17.51
N GLN A 417 -63.05 -40.84 -16.31
CA GLN A 417 -62.26 -41.08 -15.09
C GLN A 417 -62.27 -42.56 -14.68
N GLN A 418 -63.43 -43.23 -14.74
CA GLN A 418 -63.54 -44.66 -14.43
C GLN A 418 -62.69 -45.54 -15.36
N ASN A 419 -62.53 -45.13 -16.62
CA ASN A 419 -61.77 -45.87 -17.63
C ASN A 419 -60.47 -45.14 -18.01
N ARG A 420 -59.93 -44.28 -17.14
CA ARG A 420 -58.81 -43.38 -17.47
C ARG A 420 -57.59 -44.14 -17.99
N ASP A 421 -57.26 -45.26 -17.35
CA ASP A 421 -56.10 -46.09 -17.73
C ASP A 421 -56.26 -46.72 -19.13
N GLN A 422 -57.48 -46.81 -19.66
CA GLN A 422 -57.70 -47.29 -21.03
C GLN A 422 -57.35 -46.23 -22.06
N TYR A 423 -57.55 -44.95 -21.74
CA TYR A 423 -57.44 -43.84 -22.69
C TYR A 423 -56.21 -42.95 -22.47
N VAL A 424 -55.59 -43.00 -21.28
CA VAL A 424 -54.43 -42.19 -20.90
C VAL A 424 -53.31 -43.11 -20.40
N GLN A 425 -52.16 -43.03 -21.06
CA GLN A 425 -50.92 -43.73 -20.69
C GLN A 425 -49.78 -42.72 -20.77
N ASP A 426 -48.83 -42.74 -19.81
CA ASP A 426 -47.73 -41.76 -19.73
C ASP A 426 -48.19 -40.29 -19.86
N ASP A 427 -49.28 -39.96 -19.14
CA ASP A 427 -49.98 -38.66 -19.18
C ASP A 427 -50.33 -38.16 -20.60
N THR A 428 -50.54 -39.11 -21.51
CA THR A 428 -50.80 -38.87 -22.93
C THR A 428 -52.09 -39.55 -23.37
N MET A 429 -52.91 -38.84 -24.15
CA MET A 429 -54.11 -39.34 -24.81
C MET A 429 -53.96 -39.24 -26.33
N PHE A 430 -54.69 -40.10 -27.06
CA PHE A 430 -54.79 -40.00 -28.51
C PHE A 430 -56.24 -39.87 -28.99
N ILE A 431 -56.46 -38.90 -29.87
CA ILE A 431 -57.72 -38.72 -30.58
C ILE A 431 -57.47 -38.90 -32.06
N LYS A 432 -58.30 -39.70 -32.73
CA LYS A 432 -58.30 -39.82 -34.18
C LYS A 432 -59.50 -39.07 -34.76
N VAL A 433 -59.26 -38.30 -35.80
CA VAL A 433 -60.33 -37.69 -36.61
C VAL A 433 -60.21 -38.26 -38.01
N GLY A 434 -61.28 -38.86 -38.52
CA GLY A 434 -61.29 -39.50 -39.84
C GLY A 434 -62.39 -38.91 -40.72
N ILE A 435 -62.04 -38.62 -41.96
CA ILE A 435 -63.00 -38.28 -43.01
C ILE A 435 -63.31 -39.53 -43.82
N ASP A 436 -64.57 -39.94 -43.82
CA ASP A 436 -65.02 -41.10 -44.58
C ASP A 436 -65.57 -40.64 -45.95
N PHE A 437 -64.83 -41.01 -47.00
CA PHE A 437 -65.12 -40.67 -48.39
C PHE A 437 -66.04 -41.70 -49.09
N LEU A 438 -66.28 -42.86 -48.48
CA LEU A 438 -66.96 -43.99 -49.11
C LEU A 438 -68.43 -44.10 -48.69
N SER A 439 -68.74 -43.70 -47.45
CA SER A 439 -70.11 -43.76 -46.96
C SER A 439 -71.04 -42.74 -47.64
N ILE A 440 -72.33 -43.09 -47.75
CA ILE A 440 -73.39 -42.23 -48.30
C ILE A 440 -74.33 -41.80 -47.15
N PRO A 441 -74.79 -40.53 -47.08
CA PRO A 441 -75.70 -40.08 -46.04
C PRO A 441 -77.04 -40.84 -46.08
N PRO A 442 -77.60 -41.27 -44.94
CA PRO A 442 -78.93 -41.90 -44.90
C PRO A 442 -80.04 -40.89 -45.25
N GLU A 443 -81.08 -41.33 -45.96
CA GLU A 443 -82.15 -40.48 -46.52
C GLU A 443 -83.13 -39.92 -45.46
N ASN A 444 -83.16 -40.45 -44.23
CA ASN A 444 -83.98 -39.96 -43.12
C ASN A 444 -83.13 -39.81 -41.85
N ARG A 445 -82.98 -38.58 -41.31
CA ARG A 445 -82.22 -38.32 -40.07
C ARG A 445 -83.16 -38.25 -38.87
N SER A 446 -83.05 -39.20 -37.93
CA SER A 446 -83.64 -39.09 -36.59
C SER A 446 -82.76 -39.63 -35.47
N ASP A 447 -81.46 -39.85 -35.70
CA ASP A 447 -80.51 -40.19 -34.65
C ASP A 447 -79.32 -39.22 -34.73
N ALA A 448 -79.40 -38.16 -33.94
CA ALA A 448 -78.26 -37.33 -33.62
C ALA A 448 -78.21 -37.23 -32.11
N GLY A 449 -77.13 -37.74 -31.49
CA GLY A 449 -76.71 -37.23 -30.19
C GLY A 449 -76.64 -35.70 -30.25
N GLU A 450 -76.78 -35.00 -29.12
CA GLU A 450 -76.87 -33.53 -29.07
C GLU A 450 -75.66 -32.83 -29.76
N MET A 451 -75.80 -32.59 -31.07
CA MET A 451 -74.83 -31.94 -31.95
C MET A 451 -75.15 -30.45 -32.01
N LEU A 452 -74.14 -29.61 -31.83
CA LEU A 452 -74.34 -28.17 -31.77
C LEU A 452 -73.16 -27.40 -32.37
N MET A 453 -73.48 -26.24 -32.94
CA MET A 453 -72.51 -25.27 -33.42
C MET A 453 -72.00 -24.44 -32.25
N ILE A 454 -70.71 -24.10 -32.25
CA ILE A 454 -70.15 -23.11 -31.34
C ILE A 454 -69.70 -21.91 -32.17
N ASP A 455 -70.17 -20.73 -31.78
CA ASP A 455 -69.77 -19.47 -32.40
C ASP A 455 -68.33 -19.13 -32.01
N GLU A 456 -67.43 -19.03 -32.98
CA GLU A 456 -66.03 -18.72 -32.71
C GLU A 456 -65.80 -17.23 -32.40
N GLN A 457 -66.80 -16.37 -32.58
CA GLN A 457 -66.67 -14.92 -32.40
C GLN A 457 -66.63 -14.44 -30.93
N HIS A 458 -66.70 -15.31 -29.92
CA HIS A 458 -66.80 -14.91 -28.51
C HIS A 458 -65.85 -15.61 -27.53
N VAL A 459 -64.91 -16.46 -28.00
CA VAL A 459 -64.12 -17.30 -27.06
C VAL A 459 -62.63 -16.95 -26.98
N ASP A 460 -62.01 -16.37 -28.01
CA ASP A 460 -60.54 -16.21 -28.06
C ASP A 460 -60.04 -14.79 -28.43
N THR A 461 -60.85 -13.73 -28.29
CA THR A 461 -60.44 -12.35 -28.66
C THR A 461 -59.40 -11.71 -27.75
N GLU A 462 -58.98 -12.33 -26.64
CA GLU A 462 -58.02 -11.72 -25.71
C GLU A 462 -56.55 -12.03 -26.04
N GLU A 463 -56.23 -13.18 -26.65
CA GLU A 463 -54.83 -13.55 -26.98
C GLU A 463 -54.32 -12.82 -28.24
N ASP A 464 -55.16 -12.68 -29.27
CA ASP A 464 -54.81 -11.96 -30.50
C ASP A 464 -54.71 -10.44 -30.30
N ASP A 465 -55.50 -9.89 -29.38
CA ASP A 465 -55.48 -8.46 -29.05
C ASP A 465 -54.23 -8.09 -28.23
N LEU A 466 -53.70 -9.03 -27.44
CA LEU A 466 -52.42 -8.88 -26.75
C LEU A 466 -51.25 -8.88 -27.74
N MET A 467 -51.25 -9.77 -28.73
CA MET A 467 -50.23 -9.80 -29.79
C MET A 467 -50.27 -8.57 -30.69
N ARG A 468 -51.46 -8.05 -31.03
CA ARG A 468 -51.61 -6.77 -31.74
C ARG A 468 -51.13 -5.57 -30.93
N LYS A 469 -51.41 -5.52 -29.62
CA LYS A 469 -50.93 -4.45 -28.73
C LYS A 469 -49.40 -4.48 -28.51
N ILE A 470 -48.79 -5.67 -28.53
CA ILE A 470 -47.33 -5.83 -28.46
C ILE A 470 -46.65 -5.38 -29.76
N LEU A 471 -47.27 -5.60 -30.92
CA LEU A 471 -46.76 -5.12 -32.20
C LEU A 471 -46.95 -3.60 -32.39
N LEU A 472 -48.05 -3.03 -31.90
CA LEU A 472 -48.32 -1.59 -31.98
C LEU A 472 -47.53 -0.75 -30.95
N SER A 473 -47.04 -1.36 -29.86
CA SER A 473 -46.18 -0.68 -28.87
C SER A 473 -44.70 -0.64 -29.26
N ARG A 474 -44.29 -1.35 -30.32
CA ARG A 474 -42.96 -1.24 -30.93
C ARG A 474 -43.06 -0.41 -32.20
N GLY A 475 -43.18 0.90 -32.01
CA GLY A 475 -43.21 1.87 -33.10
C GLY A 475 -42.01 1.72 -34.04
N PHE A 476 -42.28 1.24 -35.25
CA PHE A 476 -41.61 1.74 -36.45
C PHE A 476 -42.28 3.07 -36.78
N ASN A 477 -41.66 4.17 -36.38
CA ASN A 477 -41.87 5.43 -37.08
C ASN A 477 -41.09 5.30 -38.39
N ASP A 478 -41.84 5.09 -39.47
CA ASP A 478 -41.34 5.32 -40.82
C ASP A 478 -40.90 6.79 -40.93
N ASN A 479 -39.62 6.97 -41.23
CA ASN A 479 -39.05 8.15 -41.87
C ASN A 479 -38.29 7.69 -43.10
#